data_AF-A0A959WPT6-F1
#
_entry.id   AF-A0A959WPT6-F1
#
_cell.length_a   1.000
_cell.length_b   1.000
_cell.length_c   1.000
_cell.angle_alpha   90.00
_cell.angle_beta   90.00
_cell.angle_gamma   90.00
#
_symmetry.space_group_name_H-M   'P 1'
#
loop_
_entity.id
_entity.type
_entity.pdbx_description
1 polymer ?
#
loop_
_entity_poly.entity_id
_entity_poly.type
_entity_poly.pdbx_seq_one_letter_code
_entity_poly.pdbx_strand_id
1 'polypeptide(L)'
;MPFLLPALVLLAVAALVAVVMQAGLPRLAERRIATRLTESGGSAEVRVDAMPALRLLRNRGDRLLVRGGGLTIGLTGGSGSAGLGALDGFGEVDIELVDLAAGPFDVAAFVLVRRAGGPYAMAAEGSVSGAGLARIGEGWFREMVPGGALISSVAGTVPIGSRRLPVAIEVELHSEAGGLRVGSGGGRVAGYPAGPIATAIAAAVARRLEIAA
;
A
#
# COMPACT_ATOMS: atom_id res chain seq x y z
N MET A 1 -27.40 -37.65 -32.63
CA MET A 1 -27.38 -36.18 -32.47
C MET A 1 -28.26 -35.57 -31.34
N PRO A 2 -28.90 -36.31 -30.41
CA PRO A 2 -29.78 -35.66 -29.40
C PRO A 2 -29.05 -34.91 -28.28
N PHE A 3 -27.73 -35.11 -28.12
CA PHE A 3 -26.94 -34.45 -27.08
C PHE A 3 -26.41 -33.06 -27.46
N LEU A 4 -26.55 -32.64 -28.73
CA LEU A 4 -25.98 -31.37 -29.21
C LEU A 4 -26.75 -30.14 -28.71
N LEU A 5 -28.08 -30.22 -28.65
CA LEU A 5 -28.94 -29.14 -28.14
C LEU A 5 -28.69 -28.82 -26.65
N PRO A 6 -28.73 -29.79 -25.71
CA PRO A 6 -28.46 -29.49 -24.30
C PRO A 6 -27.02 -29.03 -24.06
N ALA A 7 -26.04 -29.56 -24.81
CA ALA A 7 -24.65 -29.10 -24.74
C ALA A 7 -24.49 -27.64 -25.17
N LEU A 8 -25.17 -27.22 -26.25
CA LEU A 8 -25.11 -25.85 -26.75
C LEU A 8 -25.80 -24.87 -25.79
N VAL A 9 -26.92 -25.27 -25.18
CA VAL A 9 -27.59 -24.48 -24.12
C VAL A 9 -26.69 -24.32 -22.90
N LEU A 10 -26.06 -25.40 -22.43
CA LEU A 10 -25.13 -25.35 -21.29
C LEU A 10 -23.95 -24.40 -21.59
N LEU A 11 -23.38 -24.48 -22.79
CA LEU A 11 -22.29 -23.60 -23.23
C LEU A 11 -22.74 -22.14 -23.26
N ALA A 12 -23.93 -21.85 -23.80
CA ALA A 12 -24.47 -20.50 -23.86
C ALA A 12 -24.71 -19.91 -22.46
N VAL A 13 -25.25 -20.70 -21.53
CA VAL A 13 -25.43 -20.29 -20.13
C VAL A 13 -24.09 -20.04 -19.45
N ALA A 14 -23.12 -20.94 -19.63
CA ALA A 14 -21.78 -20.77 -19.06
C ALA A 14 -21.08 -19.52 -19.61
N ALA A 15 -21.19 -19.26 -20.92
CA ALA A 15 -20.65 -18.06 -21.55
C ALA A 15 -21.32 -16.78 -21.00
N LEU A 16 -22.65 -16.79 -20.84
CA LEU A 16 -23.38 -15.67 -20.24
C LEU A 16 -22.93 -15.39 -18.81
N VAL A 17 -22.82 -16.43 -17.98
CA VAL A 17 -22.32 -16.31 -16.59
C VAL A 17 -20.90 -15.75 -16.58
N ALA A 18 -20.03 -16.24 -17.47
CA ALA A 18 -18.67 -15.72 -17.59
C ALA A 18 -18.64 -14.23 -17.95
N VAL A 19 -19.48 -13.77 -18.90
CA VAL A 19 -19.58 -12.34 -19.26
C VAL A 19 -20.06 -11.50 -18.08
N VAL A 20 -21.09 -11.96 -17.36
CA VAL A 20 -21.61 -11.26 -16.18
C VAL A 20 -20.54 -11.19 -15.08
N MET A 21 -19.82 -12.29 -14.81
CA MET A 21 -18.72 -12.28 -13.84
C MET A 21 -17.55 -11.41 -14.27
N GLN A 22 -17.21 -11.37 -15.56
CA GLN A 22 -16.13 -10.52 -16.07
C GLN A 22 -16.44 -9.03 -15.93
N ALA A 23 -17.69 -8.60 -16.07
CA ALA A 23 -18.07 -7.22 -15.82
C ALA A 23 -18.34 -6.92 -14.33
N GLY A 24 -18.82 -7.89 -13.56
CA GLY A 24 -19.24 -7.72 -12.19
C GLY A 24 -18.11 -7.73 -11.17
N LEU A 25 -17.16 -8.67 -11.28
CA LEU A 25 -16.08 -8.85 -10.31
C LEU A 25 -15.14 -7.64 -10.22
N PRO A 26 -14.66 -7.05 -11.33
CA PRO A 26 -13.80 -5.86 -11.27
C PRO A 26 -14.49 -4.69 -10.56
N ARG A 27 -15.74 -4.40 -10.93
CA ARG A 27 -16.54 -3.32 -10.31
C ARG A 27 -16.76 -3.52 -8.82
N LEU A 28 -16.92 -4.77 -8.38
CA LEU A 28 -17.05 -5.08 -6.96
C LEU A 28 -15.74 -4.86 -6.21
N ALA A 29 -14.61 -5.30 -6.79
CA ALA A 29 -13.28 -5.08 -6.23
C ALA A 29 -12.96 -3.59 -6.11
N GLU A 30 -13.21 -2.80 -7.15
CA GLU A 30 -13.04 -1.33 -7.17
C GLU A 30 -13.79 -0.66 -6.01
N ARG A 31 -15.09 -0.96 -5.87
CA ARG A 31 -15.92 -0.40 -4.79
C ARG A 31 -15.40 -0.80 -3.41
N ARG A 32 -15.00 -2.07 -3.24
CA ARG A 32 -14.52 -2.57 -1.96
C ARG A 32 -13.21 -1.90 -1.53
N ILE A 33 -12.26 -1.75 -2.46
CA ILE A 33 -11.00 -1.05 -2.22
C ILE A 33 -11.27 0.43 -1.91
N ALA A 34 -12.11 1.09 -2.71
CA ALA A 34 -12.46 2.49 -2.51
C ALA A 34 -13.06 2.73 -1.11
N THR A 35 -14.06 1.93 -0.71
CA THR A 35 -14.66 2.02 0.63
C THR A 35 -13.65 1.80 1.76
N ARG A 36 -12.71 0.86 1.61
CA ARG A 36 -11.66 0.60 2.62
C ARG A 36 -10.65 1.74 2.74
N LEU A 37 -10.31 2.38 1.61
CA LEU A 37 -9.44 3.55 1.58
C LEU A 37 -10.12 4.75 2.24
N THR A 38 -11.42 4.96 1.96
CA THR A 38 -12.18 6.11 2.45
C THR A 38 -12.87 5.88 3.80
N GLU A 39 -12.66 4.73 4.44
CA GLU A 39 -13.31 4.36 5.70
C GLU A 39 -13.04 5.40 6.81
N SER A 40 -11.86 6.01 6.79
CA SER A 40 -11.44 7.06 7.72
C SER A 40 -11.51 8.47 7.12
N GLY A 41 -12.25 8.64 6.02
CA GLY A 41 -12.41 9.91 5.31
C GLY A 41 -11.67 9.98 3.97
N GLY A 42 -11.90 11.08 3.25
CA GLY A 42 -11.30 11.35 1.94
C GLY A 42 -12.07 10.77 0.76
N SER A 43 -11.41 10.71 -0.39
CA SER A 43 -11.96 10.18 -1.64
C SER A 43 -10.94 9.29 -2.34
N ALA A 44 -11.42 8.23 -2.99
CA ALA A 44 -10.59 7.34 -3.79
C ALA A 44 -11.34 6.86 -5.02
N GLU A 45 -10.73 6.99 -6.19
CA GLU A 45 -11.10 6.32 -7.43
C GLU A 45 -10.18 5.13 -7.64
N VAL A 46 -10.78 3.95 -7.85
CA VAL A 46 -10.06 2.71 -8.05
C VAL A 46 -10.53 2.11 -9.37
N ARG A 47 -9.57 1.67 -10.19
CA ARG A 47 -9.84 0.89 -11.40
C ARG A 47 -9.05 -0.40 -11.35
N VAL A 48 -9.72 -1.50 -11.65
CA VAL A 48 -9.14 -2.84 -11.59
C VAL A 48 -9.41 -3.55 -12.90
N ASP A 49 -8.35 -4.00 -13.57
CA ASP A 49 -8.44 -4.84 -14.75
C ASP A 49 -7.93 -6.24 -14.43
N ALA A 50 -8.70 -7.26 -14.80
CA ALA A 50 -8.30 -8.65 -14.66
C ALA A 50 -8.98 -9.57 -15.69
N MET A 51 -8.17 -10.24 -16.50
CA MET A 51 -8.61 -11.25 -17.45
C MET A 51 -7.87 -12.58 -17.19
N PRO A 52 -8.59 -13.66 -16.87
CA PRO A 52 -10.01 -13.71 -16.48
C PRO A 52 -10.29 -13.06 -15.13
N ALA A 53 -11.48 -12.48 -14.94
CA ALA A 53 -11.83 -11.77 -13.70
C ALA A 53 -11.83 -12.64 -12.44
N LEU A 54 -11.94 -13.96 -12.57
CA LEU A 54 -11.78 -14.90 -11.45
C LEU A 54 -10.40 -14.81 -10.78
N ARG A 55 -9.39 -14.26 -11.45
CA ARG A 55 -8.06 -13.99 -10.87
C ARG A 55 -8.15 -13.04 -9.67
N LEU A 56 -9.13 -12.12 -9.64
CA LEU A 56 -9.32 -11.18 -8.54
C LEU A 56 -9.68 -11.86 -7.22
N LEU A 57 -10.32 -13.03 -7.28
CA LEU A 57 -10.63 -13.83 -6.08
C LEU A 57 -9.36 -14.34 -5.37
N ARG A 58 -8.22 -14.32 -6.07
CA ARG A 58 -6.90 -14.66 -5.54
C ARG A 58 -5.98 -13.44 -5.42
N ASN A 59 -6.56 -12.23 -5.41
CA ASN A 59 -5.84 -10.96 -5.38
C ASN A 59 -4.86 -10.79 -6.56
N ARG A 60 -5.26 -11.25 -7.76
CA ARG A 60 -4.47 -11.14 -9.00
C ARG A 60 -5.23 -10.44 -10.09
N GLY A 61 -4.53 -9.64 -10.89
CA GLY A 61 -5.09 -8.93 -12.03
C GLY A 61 -4.03 -8.55 -13.05
N ASP A 62 -4.43 -7.80 -14.05
CA ASP A 62 -3.53 -7.26 -15.06
C ASP A 62 -3.11 -5.84 -14.67
N ARG A 63 -4.05 -5.02 -14.18
CA ARG A 63 -3.78 -3.64 -13.78
C ARG A 63 -4.58 -3.22 -12.54
N LEU A 64 -3.92 -2.47 -11.65
CA LEU A 64 -4.54 -1.76 -10.54
C LEU A 64 -4.16 -0.28 -10.61
N LEU A 65 -5.15 0.59 -10.72
CA LEU A 65 -4.97 2.03 -10.69
C LEU A 65 -5.75 2.62 -9.52
N VAL A 66 -5.08 3.40 -8.69
CA VAL A 66 -5.68 4.06 -7.52
C VAL A 66 -5.32 5.53 -7.55
N ARG A 67 -6.32 6.40 -7.54
CA ARG A 67 -6.17 7.84 -7.32
C ARG A 67 -6.96 8.21 -6.07
N GLY A 68 -6.43 9.01 -5.18
CA GLY A 68 -7.20 9.42 -4.02
C GLY A 68 -6.61 10.60 -3.28
N GLY A 69 -7.38 11.17 -2.37
CA GLY A 69 -6.86 12.19 -1.49
C GLY A 69 -7.68 12.48 -0.25
N GLY A 70 -7.04 13.16 0.71
CA GLY A 70 -7.59 13.42 2.04
C GLY A 70 -7.78 12.14 2.86
N LEU A 71 -6.94 11.14 2.64
CA LEU A 71 -7.08 9.81 3.24
C LEU A 71 -6.40 9.76 4.61
N THR A 72 -6.94 8.95 5.52
CA THR A 72 -6.29 8.65 6.81
C THR A 72 -6.00 7.16 6.92
N ILE A 73 -4.72 6.79 6.98
CA ILE A 73 -4.27 5.39 7.05
C ILE A 73 -3.51 5.16 8.36
N GLY A 74 -3.97 4.21 9.16
CA GLY A 74 -3.28 3.82 10.39
C GLY A 74 -1.98 3.07 10.10
N LEU A 75 -0.88 3.50 10.73
CA LEU A 75 0.37 2.74 10.81
C LEU A 75 0.30 1.72 11.97
N THR A 76 -0.65 0.79 11.95
CA THR A 76 -0.64 -0.27 12.97
C THR A 76 0.43 -1.29 12.62
N GLY A 77 1.45 -1.39 13.49
CA GLY A 77 2.48 -2.41 13.49
C GLY A 77 1.88 -3.79 13.80
N GLY A 78 1.25 -4.40 12.80
CA GLY A 78 0.88 -5.80 12.84
C GLY A 78 2.07 -6.65 12.38
N SER A 79 2.50 -7.57 13.24
CA SER A 79 3.51 -8.63 13.05
C SER A 79 3.16 -9.69 11.99
N GLY A 80 2.28 -9.36 11.04
CA GLY A 80 2.02 -10.17 9.84
C GLY A 80 2.77 -9.53 8.68
N SER A 81 3.61 -10.32 8.00
CA SER A 81 4.33 -10.01 6.76
C SER A 81 3.78 -8.79 5.99
N ALA A 82 4.22 -7.60 6.40
CA ALA A 82 3.72 -6.33 5.90
C ALA A 82 4.44 -6.04 4.58
N GLY A 83 3.91 -6.59 3.49
CA GLY A 83 4.55 -6.54 2.17
C GLY A 83 3.63 -6.00 1.08
N LEU A 84 4.21 -5.77 -0.10
CA LEU A 84 3.46 -5.49 -1.34
C LEU A 84 2.85 -6.77 -1.94
N GLY A 85 2.83 -7.89 -1.19
CA GLY A 85 2.33 -9.19 -1.65
C GLY A 85 0.91 -9.16 -2.21
N ALA A 86 0.06 -8.30 -1.66
CA ALA A 86 -1.28 -8.06 -2.18
C ALA A 86 -1.30 -7.48 -3.60
N LEU A 87 -0.28 -6.68 -3.92
CA LEU A 87 -0.11 -5.99 -5.19
C LEU A 87 0.72 -6.82 -6.17
N ASP A 88 1.51 -7.78 -5.68
CA ASP A 88 2.37 -8.63 -6.51
C ASP A 88 1.59 -9.47 -7.52
N GLY A 89 0.33 -9.75 -7.22
CA GLY A 89 -0.61 -10.42 -8.11
C GLY A 89 -1.01 -9.63 -9.36
N PHE A 90 -0.67 -8.34 -9.44
CA PHE A 90 -1.00 -7.46 -10.55
C PHE A 90 0.20 -7.23 -11.47
N GLY A 91 0.00 -7.29 -12.78
CA GLY A 91 1.05 -7.01 -13.78
C GLY A 91 1.49 -5.54 -13.77
N GLU A 92 0.54 -4.63 -13.57
CA GLU A 92 0.75 -3.19 -13.45
C GLU A 92 0.06 -2.62 -12.21
N VAL A 93 0.77 -1.72 -11.51
CA VAL A 93 0.26 -0.99 -10.36
C VAL A 93 0.59 0.48 -10.54
N ASP A 94 -0.39 1.36 -10.34
CA ASP A 94 -0.22 2.80 -10.43
C ASP A 94 -1.10 3.47 -9.37
N ILE A 95 -0.48 3.80 -8.25
CA ILE A 95 -1.13 4.40 -7.09
C ILE A 95 -0.61 5.82 -6.94
N GLU A 96 -1.51 6.80 -6.91
CA GLU A 96 -1.21 8.19 -6.59
C GLU A 96 -2.21 8.68 -5.53
N LEU A 97 -1.67 9.06 -4.38
CA LEU A 97 -2.44 9.57 -3.26
C LEU A 97 -1.91 10.95 -2.88
N VAL A 98 -2.81 11.90 -2.65
CA VAL A 98 -2.47 13.24 -2.17
C VAL A 98 -3.10 13.51 -0.82
N ASP A 99 -2.49 14.35 0.02
CA ASP A 99 -3.03 14.69 1.35
C ASP A 99 -3.39 13.44 2.19
N LEU A 100 -2.41 12.56 2.38
CA LEU A 100 -2.53 11.33 3.14
C LEU A 100 -1.98 11.51 4.57
N ALA A 101 -2.80 11.27 5.57
CA ALA A 101 -2.36 11.17 6.96
C ALA A 101 -2.02 9.71 7.31
N ALA A 102 -0.73 9.42 7.49
CA ALA A 102 -0.23 8.09 7.85
C ALA A 102 0.35 8.12 9.27
N GLY A 103 -0.49 7.96 10.29
CA GLY A 103 -0.06 8.08 11.69
C GLY A 103 0.52 9.48 11.99
N PRO A 104 1.80 9.60 12.42
CA PRO A 104 2.44 10.89 12.67
C PRO A 104 2.97 11.61 11.42
N PHE A 105 2.83 11.00 10.24
CA PHE A 105 3.29 11.55 8.97
C PHE A 105 2.12 12.18 8.21
N ASP A 106 2.29 13.44 7.80
CA ASP A 106 1.43 14.11 6.83
C ASP A 106 2.11 14.00 5.47
N VAL A 107 1.61 13.13 4.60
CA VAL A 107 2.15 12.85 3.27
C VAL A 107 1.39 13.69 2.26
N ALA A 108 2.04 14.69 1.68
CA ALA A 108 1.45 15.58 0.68
C ALA A 108 1.20 14.84 -0.64
N ALA A 109 2.16 14.01 -1.06
CA ALA A 109 2.06 13.20 -2.27
C ALA A 109 2.72 11.84 -2.05
N PHE A 110 2.06 10.78 -2.52
CA PHE A 110 2.57 9.42 -2.51
C PHE A 110 2.30 8.80 -3.87
N VAL A 111 3.34 8.26 -4.49
CA VAL A 111 3.27 7.55 -5.77
C VAL A 111 3.92 6.18 -5.60
N LEU A 112 3.24 5.14 -6.07
CA LEU A 112 3.77 3.78 -6.14
C LEU A 112 3.43 3.17 -7.50
N VAL A 113 4.45 2.86 -8.29
CA VAL A 113 4.30 2.35 -9.65
C VAL A 113 5.04 1.03 -9.82
N ARG A 114 4.40 0.08 -10.49
CA ARG A 114 5.00 -1.16 -10.97
C ARG A 114 4.59 -1.38 -12.42
N ARG A 115 5.55 -1.75 -13.26
CA ARG A 115 5.31 -2.05 -14.69
C ARG A 115 5.78 -3.45 -15.00
N ALA A 116 5.01 -4.18 -15.81
CA ALA A 116 5.37 -5.50 -16.33
C ALA A 116 5.88 -6.50 -15.26
N GLY A 117 5.35 -6.45 -14.04
CA GLY A 117 5.76 -7.33 -12.96
C GLY A 117 7.15 -7.05 -12.35
N GLY A 118 7.81 -5.95 -12.71
CA GLY A 118 9.13 -5.53 -12.22
C GLY A 118 9.13 -5.02 -10.76
N PRO A 119 10.21 -4.32 -10.34
CA PRO A 119 10.25 -3.68 -9.02
C PRO A 119 9.25 -2.53 -8.93
N TYR A 120 8.97 -2.09 -7.69
CA TYR A 120 8.12 -0.94 -7.44
C TYR A 120 8.96 0.31 -7.33
N ALA A 121 8.65 1.34 -8.11
CA ALA A 121 9.16 2.68 -7.90
C ALA A 121 8.22 3.42 -6.94
N MET A 122 8.75 3.85 -5.79
CA MET A 122 8.02 4.61 -4.78
C MET A 122 8.59 6.02 -4.67
N ALA A 123 7.72 7.01 -4.68
CA ALA A 123 8.03 8.38 -4.29
C ALA A 123 7.04 8.84 -3.21
N ALA A 124 7.51 9.52 -2.19
CA ALA A 124 6.67 10.12 -1.17
C ALA A 124 7.26 11.46 -0.70
N GLU A 125 6.40 12.47 -0.64
CA GLU A 125 6.70 13.78 -0.12
C GLU A 125 5.75 14.11 1.02
N GLY A 126 6.28 14.70 2.09
CA GLY A 126 5.47 15.01 3.25
C GLY A 126 6.25 15.68 4.36
N SER A 127 5.67 15.59 5.56
CA SER A 127 6.28 16.09 6.77
C SER A 127 5.93 15.21 7.95
N VAL A 128 6.81 15.21 8.95
CA VAL A 128 6.57 14.52 10.22
C VAL A 128 6.62 15.53 11.36
N SER A 129 5.70 15.40 12.32
CA SER A 129 5.72 16.23 13.52
C SER A 129 6.82 15.77 14.50
N GLY A 130 7.45 16.70 15.21
CA GLY A 130 8.46 16.34 16.24
C GLY A 130 7.91 15.43 17.34
N ALA A 131 6.65 15.61 17.76
CA ALA A 131 5.97 14.72 18.69
C ALA A 131 5.71 13.31 18.11
N GLY A 132 5.55 13.22 16.79
CA GLY A 132 5.46 11.97 16.05
C GLY A 132 6.78 11.23 16.02
N LEU A 133 7.89 11.93 15.73
CA LEU A 133 9.24 11.37 15.77
C LEU A 133 9.62 10.87 17.16
N ALA A 134 9.29 11.62 18.22
CA ALA A 134 9.56 11.20 19.60
C ALA A 134 8.87 9.87 19.94
N ARG A 135 7.58 9.72 19.58
CA ARG A 135 6.83 8.48 19.76
C ARG A 135 7.39 7.30 18.96
N ILE A 136 7.79 7.53 17.71
CA ILE A 136 8.43 6.49 16.89
C ILE A 136 9.75 6.08 17.52
N GLY A 137 10.59 7.04 17.91
CA GLY A 137 11.87 6.78 18.57
C GLY A 137 11.70 5.92 19.82
N GLU A 138 10.76 6.27 20.70
CA GLU A 138 10.53 5.52 21.94
C GLU A 138 10.16 4.05 21.71
N GLY A 139 9.34 3.76 20.69
CA GLY A 139 8.96 2.40 20.32
C GLY A 139 10.07 1.63 19.62
N TRP A 140 10.74 2.24 18.64
CA TRP A 140 11.70 1.58 17.77
C TRP A 140 13.04 1.29 18.46
N PHE A 141 13.50 2.17 19.35
CA PHE A 141 14.75 1.95 20.11
C PHE A 141 14.63 0.85 21.17
N ARG A 142 13.46 0.68 21.77
CA ARG A 142 13.20 -0.36 22.77
C ARG A 142 13.20 -1.77 22.16
N GLU A 143 12.79 -1.89 20.90
CA GLU A 143 12.67 -3.17 20.21
C GLU A 143 14.01 -3.63 19.58
N MET A 144 14.91 -2.70 19.25
CA MET A 144 16.17 -3.00 18.57
C MET A 144 17.39 -3.14 19.52
N VAL A 145 17.30 -2.67 20.77
CA VAL A 145 18.37 -2.79 21.77
C VAL A 145 17.86 -3.46 23.05
N PRO A 146 18.11 -4.77 23.24
CA PRO A 146 17.85 -5.43 24.52
C PRO A 146 18.72 -4.78 25.61
N GLY A 147 18.10 -4.01 26.52
CA GLY A 147 18.80 -3.30 27.60
C GLY A 147 19.04 -1.79 27.38
N GLY A 148 18.48 -1.18 26.34
CA GLY A 148 18.73 0.22 25.93
C GLY A 148 18.12 1.34 26.79
N ALA A 149 18.03 1.18 28.12
CA ALA A 149 17.43 2.18 29.02
C ALA A 149 18.29 3.45 29.24
N LEU A 150 19.48 3.57 28.62
CA LEU A 150 20.51 4.55 29.04
C LEU A 150 20.81 5.68 28.05
N ILE A 151 20.13 5.80 26.90
CA ILE A 151 20.39 6.86 25.89
C ILE A 151 19.23 7.87 25.77
N SER A 152 18.31 7.92 26.73
CA SER A 152 17.23 8.92 26.76
C SER A 152 17.70 10.33 27.18
N SER A 153 18.95 10.48 27.62
CA SER A 153 19.48 11.73 28.19
C SER A 153 20.02 12.76 27.18
N VAL A 154 20.15 12.42 25.89
CA VAL A 154 20.69 13.35 24.87
C VAL A 154 19.58 14.01 24.02
N ALA A 155 18.33 13.57 24.15
CA ALA A 155 17.20 14.13 23.39
C ALA A 155 16.61 15.44 23.98
N GLY A 156 17.20 15.99 25.04
CA GLY A 156 16.59 17.06 25.85
C GLY A 156 16.82 18.51 25.42
N THR A 157 17.55 18.81 24.36
CA THR A 157 18.01 20.21 24.10
C THR A 157 17.72 20.79 22.72
N VAL A 158 16.83 20.19 21.92
CA VAL A 158 16.35 20.84 20.69
C VAL A 158 14.85 21.12 20.81
N PRO A 159 14.37 22.37 20.63
CA PRO A 159 12.95 22.68 20.62
C PRO A 159 12.30 22.18 19.31
N ILE A 160 12.06 20.87 19.22
CA ILE A 160 11.44 20.21 18.05
C ILE A 160 9.91 20.06 18.21
N GLY A 161 9.34 20.49 19.35
CA GLY A 161 7.95 20.19 19.73
C GLY A 161 6.86 20.61 18.73
N SER A 162 7.12 21.56 17.84
CA SER A 162 6.17 22.05 16.83
C SER A 162 6.73 22.13 15.40
N ARG A 163 8.00 21.82 15.16
CA ARG A 163 8.58 21.89 13.82
C ARG A 163 8.17 20.66 13.02
N ARG A 164 7.51 20.89 11.88
CA ARG A 164 7.31 19.89 10.84
C ARG A 164 8.62 19.72 10.08
N LEU A 165 9.15 18.50 10.08
CA LEU A 165 10.36 18.18 9.35
C LEU A 165 9.95 17.67 7.97
N PRO A 166 10.40 18.29 6.86
CA PRO A 166 10.09 17.83 5.53
C PRO A 166 10.74 16.46 5.29
N VAL A 167 10.02 15.61 4.57
CA VAL A 167 10.40 14.25 4.22
C VAL A 167 10.18 14.07 2.73
N ALA A 168 11.24 13.74 2.01
CA ALA A 168 11.17 13.32 0.60
C ALA A 168 11.87 11.97 0.49
N ILE A 169 11.19 11.01 -0.12
CA ILE A 169 11.63 9.63 -0.26
C ILE A 169 11.43 9.25 -1.70
N GLU A 170 12.49 8.79 -2.35
CA GLU A 170 12.44 8.13 -3.65
C GLU A 170 13.26 6.85 -3.55
N VAL A 171 12.58 5.71 -3.72
CA VAL A 171 13.18 4.39 -3.55
C VAL A 171 12.56 3.38 -4.49
N GLU A 172 13.38 2.42 -4.89
CA GLU A 172 12.94 1.20 -5.55
C GLU A 172 12.74 0.11 -4.49
N LEU A 173 11.59 -0.57 -4.53
CA LEU A 173 11.22 -1.63 -3.62
C LEU A 173 11.09 -2.96 -4.37
N HIS A 174 11.72 -3.99 -3.83
CA HIS A 174 11.53 -5.37 -4.21
C HIS A 174 10.63 -6.04 -3.18
N SER A 175 9.57 -6.68 -3.68
CA SER A 175 8.76 -7.57 -2.86
C SER A 175 9.40 -8.96 -2.82
N GLU A 176 9.73 -9.44 -1.63
CA GLU A 176 10.29 -10.78 -1.41
C GLU A 176 9.35 -11.61 -0.50
N ALA A 177 9.50 -12.93 -0.54
CA ALA A 177 8.75 -13.83 0.33
C ALA A 177 9.09 -13.55 1.81
N GLY A 178 8.23 -12.79 2.48
CA GLY A 178 8.38 -12.42 3.89
C GLY A 178 8.62 -10.93 4.17
N GLY A 179 8.74 -10.07 3.15
CA GLY A 179 8.88 -8.62 3.40
C GLY A 179 9.27 -7.78 2.18
N LEU A 180 9.54 -6.50 2.44
CA LEU A 180 10.02 -5.55 1.44
C LEU A 180 11.52 -5.29 1.62
N ARG A 181 12.25 -5.28 0.51
CA ARG A 181 13.63 -4.85 0.47
C ARG A 181 13.78 -3.63 -0.43
N VAL A 182 14.57 -2.68 0.02
CA VAL A 182 14.95 -1.53 -0.80
C VAL A 182 16.03 -2.01 -1.77
N GLY A 183 15.81 -1.83 -3.07
CA GLY A 183 16.75 -2.18 -4.12
C GLY A 183 17.74 -1.06 -4.36
N SER A 184 17.37 -0.14 -5.26
CA SER A 184 18.11 1.09 -5.56
C SER A 184 17.36 2.34 -5.07
N GLY A 185 18.06 3.45 -4.87
CA GLY A 185 17.48 4.66 -4.29
C GLY A 185 17.49 4.67 -2.76
N GLY A 186 17.53 5.88 -2.19
CA GLY A 186 17.69 6.07 -0.76
C GLY A 186 17.74 7.54 -0.40
N GLY A 187 16.82 7.97 0.45
CA GLY A 187 16.84 9.28 1.10
C GLY A 187 17.37 9.19 2.52
N ARG A 188 17.76 10.34 3.09
CA ARG A 188 17.88 10.48 4.55
C ARG A 188 16.83 11.46 5.04
N VAL A 189 16.08 11.06 6.05
CA VAL A 189 15.10 11.92 6.71
C VAL A 189 15.71 12.37 8.02
N ALA A 190 16.09 13.64 8.13
CA ALA A 190 16.74 14.19 9.32
C ALA A 190 17.93 13.34 9.83
N GLY A 191 18.72 12.77 8.92
CA GLY A 191 19.88 11.92 9.23
C GLY A 191 19.59 10.41 9.33
N TYR A 192 18.32 9.98 9.33
CA TYR A 192 17.93 8.57 9.40
C TYR A 192 17.74 7.94 8.01
N PRO A 193 18.06 6.65 7.82
CA PRO A 193 17.79 5.95 6.55
C PRO A 193 16.30 5.97 6.21
N ALA A 194 15.93 6.41 5.00
CA ALA A 194 14.53 6.45 4.57
C ALA A 194 13.93 5.06 4.30
N GLY A 195 14.77 4.04 4.08
CA GLY A 195 14.32 2.70 3.69
C GLY A 195 13.24 2.09 4.58
N PRO A 196 13.43 1.98 5.90
CA PRO A 196 12.41 1.42 6.78
C PRO A 196 11.13 2.26 6.87
N ILE A 197 11.22 3.58 6.72
CA ILE A 197 10.04 4.47 6.69
C ILE A 197 9.27 4.22 5.39
N ALA A 198 9.99 4.14 4.26
CA ALA A 198 9.41 3.86 2.96
C ALA A 198 8.66 2.52 2.95
N THR A 199 9.28 1.46 3.49
CA THR A 199 8.64 0.14 3.57
C THR A 199 7.43 0.14 4.49
N ALA A 200 7.48 0.86 5.62
CA ALA A 200 6.34 0.98 6.53
C ALA A 200 5.14 1.71 5.89
N ILE A 201 5.39 2.83 5.20
CA ILE A 201 4.35 3.59 4.48
C ILE A 201 3.77 2.73 3.35
N ALA A 202 4.63 2.14 2.52
CA ALA A 202 4.22 1.29 1.40
C ALA A 202 3.36 0.11 1.87
N ALA A 203 3.76 -0.57 2.95
CA ALA A 203 3.02 -1.69 3.51
C ALA A 203 1.70 -1.27 4.19
N ALA A 204 1.64 -0.06 4.78
CA ALA A 204 0.39 0.47 5.32
C ALA A 204 -0.62 0.78 4.21
N VAL A 205 -0.17 1.39 3.11
CA VAL A 205 -1.00 1.63 1.92
C VAL A 205 -1.45 0.31 1.29
N ALA A 206 -0.54 -0.63 1.07
CA ALA A 206 -0.86 -1.92 0.45
C ALA A 206 -1.90 -2.73 1.23
N ARG A 207 -1.83 -2.73 2.57
CA ARG A 207 -2.85 -3.39 3.42
C ARG A 207 -4.25 -2.83 3.23
N ARG A 208 -4.39 -1.53 2.94
CA ARG A 208 -5.70 -0.93 2.65
C ARG A 208 -6.24 -1.31 1.27
N LEU A 209 -5.37 -1.79 0.37
CA LEU A 209 -5.71 -2.19 -1.00
C LEU A 209 -6.04 -3.68 -1.14
N GLU A 210 -5.87 -4.48 -0.09
CA GLU A 210 -6.20 -5.91 -0.11
C GLU A 210 -7.68 -6.17 -0.42
N ILE A 211 -7.95 -7.00 -1.43
CA ILE A 211 -9.31 -7.39 -1.85
C ILE A 211 -9.86 -8.54 -1.00
N ALA A 212 -8.98 -9.46 -0.58
CA ALA A 212 -9.28 -10.62 0.26
C ALA A 212 -8.61 -10.47 1.64
N ALA A 213 -9.32 -10.86 2.69
CA ALA A 213 -8.82 -10.92 4.06
C ALA A 213 -8.20 -12.29 4.35
#